data_AF-A0A935Q5T2-F1
#
_entry.id   AF-A0A935Q5T2-F1
#
_cell.length_a   1.000
_cell.length_b   1.000
_cell.length_c   1.000
_cell.angle_alpha   90.00
_cell.angle_beta   90.00
_cell.angle_gamma   90.00
#
_symmetry.space_group_name_H-M   'P 1'
#
loop_
_entity.id
_entity.type
_entity.pdbx_description
1 polymer ?
#
loop_
_entity_poly.entity_id
_entity_poly.type
_entity_poly.pdbx_seq_one_letter_code
_entity_poly.pdbx_strand_id
1 'polypeptide(L)'
;MPLNQLFIVYLIGTLIVFLPSFGLAKLFVKAGVPAWKAYIPFYNTWVMQELTQRPKHWVFWQLIPVVGWFISPGIFIEFAKVFGRFGLGQHTAAALAAPVYFPYLAYKEDPKFIGPEAVKKHKKKGWREWVDAAIFAVVAATLIRTFIFEAYTIPSSSMEKTLLVRDFLFVSKLSYGPRIPNTPLSVPFVHNYMPVGTAKSYSTAIKLPYMRWFASSPKAGDVVVFNFPAGDTVIHLPNYESKDPYYDVCRRLGQGDMEAGRKIVLADSRTYPLAIHPADKSDNYIKRCVGAAGDILEVKGGQVYLNGTKSIPPPKAQYTYTFKSKVGLNSDLMKEDFDITEYGYDPDGSGNITANIPYDKVELFSKQSFLAGPLVPDNELYNSSYVHDYNGSTTSGDVFPYDTLYYKWTKDNYGPVWIPKKKASVILNDSTYKLYERAIRVYENNDLTKKDGKFYINGKEETSYTFKMDYYWMMGDNRHGSQDSRFWGFVPEDRIVGKAWMIWFSWDGGPRWKRFFNFVK
;
A
#
# COMPACT_ATOMS: atom_id res chain seq x y z
N MET A 1 -4.52 19.97 -1.44
CA MET A 1 -4.36 19.55 -0.04
C MET A 1 -5.35 20.35 0.82
N PRO A 2 -6.19 19.70 1.65
CA PRO A 2 -7.08 20.38 2.59
C PRO A 2 -6.35 21.39 3.49
N LEU A 3 -7.02 22.49 3.89
CA LEU A 3 -6.42 23.58 4.66
C LEU A 3 -5.87 23.12 6.02
N ASN A 4 -6.57 22.19 6.68
CA ASN A 4 -6.12 21.59 7.94
C ASN A 4 -4.81 20.79 7.78
N GLN A 5 -4.64 20.06 6.67
CA GLN A 5 -3.38 19.38 6.37
C GLN A 5 -2.26 20.40 6.12
N LEU A 6 -2.56 21.50 5.43
CA LEU A 6 -1.57 22.57 5.17
C LEU A 6 -1.14 23.22 6.49
N PHE A 7 -2.09 23.46 7.38
CA PHE A 7 -1.83 23.97 8.71
C PHE A 7 -0.99 22.99 9.54
N ILE A 8 -1.25 21.67 9.49
CA ILE A 8 -0.43 20.67 10.18
C ILE A 8 1.01 20.68 9.65
N VAL A 9 1.20 20.71 8.33
CA VAL A 9 2.54 20.78 7.74
C VAL A 9 3.24 22.08 8.09
N TYR A 10 2.54 23.21 8.05
CA TYR A 10 3.07 24.52 8.44
C TYR A 10 3.41 24.56 9.94
N LEU A 11 2.55 24.04 10.80
CA LEU A 11 2.76 23.97 12.24
C LEU A 11 3.97 23.09 12.56
N ILE A 12 4.04 21.87 12.01
CA ILE A 12 5.18 20.97 12.20
C ILE A 12 6.47 21.61 11.66
N GLY A 13 6.42 22.17 10.44
CA GLY A 13 7.56 22.86 9.84
C GLY A 13 8.02 24.05 10.67
N THR A 14 7.09 24.86 11.18
CA THR A 14 7.38 25.98 12.07
C THR A 14 7.96 25.48 13.39
N LEU A 15 7.42 24.43 14.00
CA LEU A 15 7.96 23.87 15.24
C LEU A 15 9.38 23.31 15.03
N ILE A 16 9.64 22.62 13.93
CA ILE A 16 10.95 22.05 13.60
C ILE A 16 11.99 23.14 13.31
N VAL A 17 11.60 24.22 12.64
CA VAL A 17 12.53 25.27 12.21
C VAL A 17 12.70 26.38 13.24
N PHE A 18 11.61 26.79 13.90
CA PHE A 18 11.57 27.95 14.80
C PHE A 18 11.91 27.61 16.25
N LEU A 19 11.41 26.49 16.81
CA LEU A 19 11.69 26.18 18.22
C LEU A 19 13.17 25.97 18.54
N PRO A 20 13.99 25.32 17.67
CA PRO A 20 15.42 25.28 17.92
C PRO A 20 16.06 26.66 17.99
N SER A 21 15.54 27.65 17.24
CA SER A 21 16.12 28.99 17.10
C SER A 21 16.35 29.69 18.45
N PHE A 22 15.50 29.47 19.44
CA PHE A 22 15.70 30.03 20.79
C PHE A 22 16.97 29.51 21.46
N GLY A 23 17.21 28.20 21.40
CA GLY A 23 18.46 27.61 21.90
C GLY A 23 19.66 28.00 21.03
N LEU A 24 19.48 27.99 19.71
CA LEU A 24 20.52 28.37 18.75
C LEU A 24 20.95 29.82 18.92
N ALA A 25 20.05 30.75 19.24
CA ALA A 25 20.37 32.16 19.46
C ALA A 25 21.42 32.34 20.56
N LYS A 26 21.26 31.64 21.70
CA LYS A 26 22.22 31.67 22.81
C LYS A 26 23.53 30.96 22.45
N LEU A 27 23.46 29.83 21.75
CA LEU A 27 24.65 29.12 21.28
C LEU A 27 25.44 29.94 20.24
N PHE A 28 24.77 30.68 19.36
CA PHE A 28 25.39 31.59 18.39
C PHE A 28 26.17 32.69 19.11
N VAL A 29 25.59 33.31 20.14
CA VAL A 29 26.29 34.31 20.95
C VAL A 29 27.54 33.73 21.60
N LYS A 30 27.46 32.50 22.15
CA LYS A 30 28.62 31.79 22.69
C LYS A 30 29.71 31.49 21.66
N ALA A 31 29.35 31.40 20.37
CA ALA A 31 30.26 31.23 19.24
C ALA A 31 30.70 32.57 18.60
N GLY A 32 30.37 33.72 19.21
CA GLY A 32 30.73 35.04 18.69
C GLY A 32 29.84 35.56 17.55
N VAL A 33 28.64 34.98 17.38
CA VAL A 33 27.69 35.34 16.32
C VAL A 33 26.44 36.03 16.88
N PRO A 34 25.92 37.11 16.26
CA PRO A 34 24.71 37.77 16.72
C PRO A 34 23.48 36.84 16.79
N ALA A 35 22.72 36.94 17.89
CA ALA A 35 21.57 36.09 18.20
C ALA A 35 20.47 36.10 17.12
N TRP A 36 20.19 37.25 16.50
CA TRP A 36 19.12 37.40 15.51
C TRP A 36 19.27 36.45 14.31
N LYS A 37 20.51 36.07 13.97
CA LYS A 37 20.80 35.15 12.85
C LYS A 37 20.19 33.76 13.06
N ALA A 38 19.95 33.35 14.31
CA ALA A 38 19.33 32.05 14.61
C ALA A 38 17.85 31.98 14.23
N TYR A 39 17.16 33.13 14.17
CA TYR A 39 15.72 33.22 13.90
C TYR A 39 15.39 33.33 12.41
N ILE A 40 16.39 33.44 11.54
CA ILE A 40 16.19 33.44 10.09
C ILE A 40 16.35 32.00 9.59
N PRO A 41 15.26 31.36 9.13
CA PRO A 41 15.33 30.01 8.55
C PRO A 41 16.35 29.93 7.42
N PHE A 42 17.07 28.80 7.34
CA PHE A 42 18.13 28.51 6.37
C PHE A 42 19.40 29.37 6.50
N TYR A 43 19.28 30.64 6.87
CA TYR A 43 20.45 31.44 7.23
C TYR A 43 21.07 30.94 8.54
N ASN A 44 20.24 30.49 9.49
CA ASN A 44 20.72 29.85 10.70
C ASN A 44 21.57 28.59 10.41
N THR A 45 21.16 27.73 9.48
CA THR A 45 21.92 26.54 9.09
C THR A 45 23.17 26.90 8.27
N TRP A 46 23.13 27.97 7.48
CA TRP A 46 24.32 28.54 6.83
C TRP A 46 25.39 28.98 7.84
N VAL A 47 24.97 29.71 8.89
CA VAL A 47 25.84 30.13 9.98
C VAL A 47 26.43 28.92 10.72
N MET A 48 25.65 27.86 10.94
CA MET A 48 26.17 26.63 11.53
C MET A 48 27.27 25.99 10.65
N GLN A 49 27.08 25.95 9.33
CA GLN A 49 28.11 25.42 8.42
C GLN A 49 29.38 26.28 8.43
N GLU A 50 29.26 27.59 8.58
CA GLU A 50 30.40 28.50 8.74
C GLU A 50 31.16 28.25 10.04
N LEU A 51 30.44 28.15 11.17
CA LEU A 51 31.02 27.87 12.49
C LEU A 51 31.69 26.48 12.58
N THR A 52 31.18 25.52 11.82
CA THR A 52 31.71 24.14 11.78
C THR A 52 32.74 23.92 10.68
N GLN A 53 33.01 24.92 9.83
CA GLN A 53 33.86 24.81 8.63
C GLN A 53 33.44 23.68 7.69
N ARG A 54 32.13 23.50 7.47
CA ARG A 54 31.56 22.50 6.56
C ARG A 54 31.07 23.14 5.26
N PRO A 55 30.88 22.35 4.18
CA PRO A 55 30.47 22.91 2.89
C PRO A 55 29.10 23.60 2.96
N LYS A 56 29.07 24.87 2.55
CA LYS A 56 27.86 25.71 2.58
C LYS A 56 26.75 25.22 1.64
N HIS A 57 27.08 24.47 0.60
CA HIS A 57 26.10 23.93 -0.34
C HIS A 57 25.12 22.92 0.28
N TRP A 58 25.45 22.34 1.44
CA TRP A 58 24.53 21.47 2.19
C TRP A 58 23.25 22.20 2.59
N VAL A 59 23.30 23.52 2.81
CA VAL A 59 22.11 24.33 3.10
C VAL A 59 21.08 24.21 1.98
N PHE A 60 21.52 24.19 0.72
CA PHE A 60 20.61 24.06 -0.42
C PHE A 60 20.05 22.63 -0.56
N TRP A 61 20.80 21.61 -0.15
CA TRP A 61 20.31 20.23 -0.12
C TRP A 61 19.20 20.01 0.90
N GLN A 62 19.05 20.89 1.89
CA GLN A 62 17.90 20.89 2.80
C GLN A 62 16.56 21.09 2.08
N LEU A 63 16.59 21.73 0.91
CA LEU A 63 15.40 22.02 0.09
C LEU A 63 15.00 20.85 -0.80
N ILE A 64 15.87 19.87 -0.99
CA ILE A 64 15.58 18.69 -1.79
C ILE A 64 14.71 17.74 -0.94
N PRO A 65 13.49 17.39 -1.38
CA PRO A 65 12.63 16.46 -0.64
C PRO A 65 13.36 15.15 -0.32
N VAL A 66 13.11 14.63 0.89
CA VAL A 66 13.80 13.46 1.48
C VAL A 66 15.30 13.67 1.77
N VAL A 67 16.08 14.23 0.85
CA VAL A 67 17.51 14.57 1.09
C VAL A 67 17.66 15.55 2.25
N GLY A 68 16.79 16.57 2.32
CA GLY A 68 16.84 17.54 3.40
C GLY A 68 16.57 16.96 4.80
N TRP A 69 15.87 15.82 4.88
CA TRP A 69 15.69 15.06 6.12
C TRP A 69 16.97 14.37 6.59
N PHE A 70 17.98 14.22 5.73
CA PHE A 70 19.32 13.74 6.10
C PHE A 70 20.28 14.87 6.40
N ILE A 71 20.26 15.89 5.54
CA ILE A 71 21.23 16.98 5.62
C ILE A 71 20.97 17.85 6.84
N SER A 72 19.72 18.10 7.22
CA SER A 72 19.40 18.93 8.39
C SER A 72 19.86 18.30 9.71
N PRO A 73 19.55 17.03 10.03
CA PRO A 73 20.15 16.35 11.18
C PRO A 73 21.68 16.31 11.13
N GLY A 74 22.28 16.11 9.96
CA GLY A 74 23.73 16.16 9.78
C GLY A 74 24.33 17.51 10.21
N ILE A 75 23.75 18.61 9.75
CA ILE A 75 24.15 19.98 10.13
C ILE A 75 24.00 20.18 11.65
N PHE A 76 22.88 19.74 12.23
CA PHE A 76 22.65 19.84 13.67
C PHE A 76 23.66 19.04 14.51
N ILE A 77 24.01 17.83 14.07
CA ILE A 77 25.04 17.01 14.72
C ILE A 77 26.40 17.70 14.66
N GLU A 78 26.81 18.19 13.48
CA GLU A 78 28.08 18.91 13.32
C GLU A 78 28.13 20.17 14.19
N PHE A 79 27.01 20.91 14.26
CA PHE A 79 26.90 22.08 15.13
C PHE A 79 26.96 21.71 16.62
N ALA A 80 26.36 20.60 17.05
CA ALA A 80 26.48 20.15 18.44
C ALA A 80 27.94 19.79 18.82
N LYS A 81 28.73 19.27 17.87
CA LYS A 81 30.14 18.90 18.11
C LYS A 81 31.02 20.10 18.47
N VAL A 82 30.78 21.28 17.87
CA VAL A 82 31.55 22.50 18.21
C VAL A 82 31.26 23.05 19.62
N PHE A 83 30.32 22.43 20.35
CA PHE A 83 30.06 22.63 21.77
C PHE A 83 30.43 21.41 22.63
N GLY A 84 31.31 20.53 22.13
CA GLY A 84 31.84 19.38 22.87
C GLY A 84 30.90 18.19 22.97
N ARG A 85 29.87 18.11 22.12
CA ARG A 85 28.87 17.03 22.15
C ARG A 85 29.22 15.94 21.14
N PHE A 86 29.87 14.89 21.63
CA PHE A 86 30.38 13.77 20.82
C PHE A 86 29.67 12.43 21.09
N GLY A 87 28.79 12.39 22.09
CA GLY A 87 28.10 11.16 22.49
C GLY A 87 26.96 10.80 21.54
N LEU A 88 26.71 9.50 21.39
CA LEU A 88 25.63 8.98 20.55
C LEU A 88 24.27 9.57 20.94
N GLY A 89 23.90 9.54 22.23
CA GLY A 89 22.63 10.11 22.70
C GLY A 89 22.49 11.61 22.40
N GLN A 90 23.59 12.35 22.38
CA GLN A 90 23.60 13.77 22.02
C GLN A 90 23.40 13.97 20.52
N HIS A 91 24.00 13.12 19.68
CA HIS A 91 23.79 13.15 18.22
C HIS A 91 22.37 12.74 17.86
N THR A 92 21.83 11.71 18.49
CA THR A 92 20.43 11.30 18.34
C THR A 92 19.48 12.41 18.79
N ALA A 93 19.73 13.06 19.94
CA ALA A 93 18.91 14.17 20.40
C ALA A 93 18.99 15.39 19.46
N ALA A 94 20.18 15.71 18.94
CA ALA A 94 20.35 16.77 17.94
C ALA A 94 19.64 16.46 16.62
N ALA A 95 19.63 15.20 16.20
CA ALA A 95 19.02 14.77 14.95
C ALA A 95 17.48 14.70 15.01
N LEU A 96 16.94 14.13 16.08
CA LEU A 96 15.52 13.77 16.18
C LEU A 96 14.70 14.69 17.08
N ALA A 97 15.36 15.43 17.98
CA ALA A 97 14.71 16.26 18.99
C ALA A 97 15.29 17.67 19.04
N ALA A 98 15.81 18.20 17.92
CA ALA A 98 16.38 19.54 17.83
C ALA A 98 15.55 20.66 18.51
N PRO A 99 14.20 20.70 18.35
CA PRO A 99 13.35 21.69 19.04
C PRO A 99 13.49 21.72 20.55
N VAL A 100 13.79 20.59 21.18
CA VAL A 100 13.92 20.44 22.63
C VAL A 100 15.41 20.42 23.04
N TYR A 101 16.23 19.73 22.27
CA TYR A 101 17.63 19.50 22.58
C TYR A 101 18.48 20.78 22.53
N PHE A 102 18.31 21.64 21.52
CA PHE A 102 19.12 22.87 21.46
C PHE A 102 18.79 23.87 22.57
N PRO A 103 17.51 24.11 22.93
CA PRO A 103 17.19 24.85 24.15
C PRO A 103 17.76 24.19 25.42
N TYR A 104 17.59 22.88 25.59
CA TYR A 104 18.19 22.15 26.72
C TYR A 104 19.71 22.36 26.81
N LEU A 105 20.40 22.19 25.67
CA LEU A 105 21.84 22.35 25.55
C LEU A 105 22.25 23.79 25.86
N ALA A 106 21.53 24.77 25.33
CA ALA A 106 21.85 26.18 25.50
C ALA A 106 21.66 26.69 26.94
N TYR A 107 20.57 26.28 27.59
CA TYR A 107 20.16 26.87 28.88
C TYR A 107 20.51 26.03 30.10
N LYS A 108 20.43 24.70 30.01
CA LYS A 108 20.70 23.81 31.16
C LYS A 108 22.15 23.35 31.20
N GLU A 109 22.66 22.87 30.08
CA GLU A 109 24.05 22.40 29.99
C GLU A 109 25.06 23.54 29.82
N ASP A 110 24.62 24.66 29.23
CA ASP A 110 25.37 25.89 29.02
C ASP A 110 26.82 25.71 28.53
N PRO A 111 27.07 24.94 27.44
CA PRO A 111 28.42 24.57 27.03
C PRO A 111 29.26 25.77 26.59
N LYS A 112 30.59 25.58 26.58
CA LYS A 112 31.52 26.50 25.91
C LYS A 112 31.66 26.14 24.43
N PHE A 113 31.88 27.14 23.59
CA PHE A 113 32.24 26.92 22.20
C PHE A 113 33.71 26.50 22.13
N ILE A 114 33.98 25.29 21.63
CA ILE A 114 35.35 24.74 21.51
C ILE A 114 35.91 24.91 20.10
N GLY A 115 35.06 25.25 19.13
CA GLY A 115 35.44 25.51 17.75
C GLY A 115 35.72 24.24 16.92
N PRO A 116 35.83 24.41 15.58
CA PRO A 116 35.97 23.30 14.63
C PRO A 116 37.34 22.61 14.72
N GLU A 117 38.40 23.34 15.08
CA GLU A 117 39.74 22.74 15.24
C GLU A 117 39.82 21.76 16.42
N ALA A 118 39.11 22.05 17.51
CA ALA A 118 39.01 21.12 18.64
C ALA A 118 38.21 19.86 18.26
N VAL A 119 37.18 20.00 17.42
CA VAL A 119 36.40 18.87 16.89
C VAL A 119 37.28 17.97 16.03
N LYS A 120 38.13 18.53 15.14
CA LYS A 120 39.08 17.76 14.31
C LYS A 120 40.08 16.96 15.15
N LYS A 121 40.50 17.50 16.31
CA LYS A 121 41.42 16.84 17.24
C LYS A 121 40.76 15.74 18.08
N HIS A 122 39.43 15.70 18.16
CA HIS A 122 38.70 14.70 18.92
C HIS A 122 38.70 13.35 18.18
N LYS A 123 39.52 12.40 18.62
CA LYS A 123 39.50 11.03 18.10
C LYS A 123 38.41 10.22 18.79
N LYS A 124 37.42 9.77 18.02
CA LYS A 124 36.47 8.76 18.48
C LYS A 124 37.17 7.39 18.54
N LYS A 125 36.74 6.52 19.47
CA LYS A 125 37.13 5.11 19.41
C LYS A 125 36.52 4.49 18.15
N GLY A 126 37.30 3.78 17.33
CA GLY A 126 36.84 3.29 16.02
C GLY A 126 35.53 2.50 16.04
N TRP A 127 35.26 1.72 17.09
CA TRP A 127 33.99 1.01 17.24
C TRP A 127 32.76 1.94 17.33
N ARG A 128 32.91 3.15 17.90
CA ARG A 128 31.82 4.14 17.98
C ARG A 128 31.49 4.72 16.61
N GLU A 129 32.48 4.85 15.73
CA GLU A 129 32.24 5.33 14.36
C GLU A 129 31.41 4.32 13.57
N TRP A 130 31.67 3.02 13.75
CA TRP A 130 30.84 1.96 13.18
C TRP A 130 29.41 1.96 13.73
N VAL A 131 29.23 2.16 15.05
CA VAL A 131 27.89 2.27 15.67
C VAL A 131 27.12 3.49 15.15
N ASP A 132 27.78 4.66 15.09
CA ASP A 132 27.15 5.88 14.57
C ASP A 132 26.75 5.73 13.09
N ALA A 133 27.63 5.12 12.27
CA ALA A 133 27.35 4.83 10.87
C ALA A 133 26.18 3.85 10.70
N ALA A 134 26.12 2.81 11.52
CA ALA A 134 25.03 1.84 11.51
C ALA A 134 23.68 2.49 11.86
N ILE A 135 23.64 3.32 12.91
CA ILE A 135 22.43 4.04 13.31
C ILE A 135 21.98 5.00 12.22
N PHE A 136 22.91 5.76 11.63
CA PHE A 136 22.61 6.62 10.50
C PHE A 136 22.05 5.83 9.32
N ALA A 137 22.66 4.70 8.97
CA ALA A 137 22.20 3.85 7.89
C ALA A 137 20.78 3.29 8.16
N VAL A 138 20.47 2.89 9.39
CA VAL A 138 19.14 2.41 9.80
C VAL A 138 18.10 3.53 9.65
N VAL A 139 18.39 4.73 10.16
CA VAL A 139 17.50 5.90 10.03
C VAL A 139 17.30 6.25 8.55
N ALA A 140 18.38 6.24 7.76
CA ALA A 140 18.32 6.53 6.33
C ALA A 140 17.55 5.52 5.53
N ALA A 141 17.83 4.23 5.71
CA ALA A 141 17.07 3.17 5.09
C ALA A 141 15.59 3.25 5.51
N THR A 142 15.27 3.63 6.76
CA THR A 142 13.88 3.80 7.22
C THR A 142 13.18 4.95 6.51
N LEU A 143 13.81 6.12 6.39
CA LEU A 143 13.24 7.29 5.71
C LEU A 143 13.10 7.07 4.20
N ILE A 144 14.12 6.50 3.56
CA ILE A 144 14.09 6.13 2.13
C ILE A 144 12.95 5.13 1.90
N ARG A 145 12.86 4.08 2.73
CA ARG A 145 11.79 3.09 2.68
C ARG A 145 10.41 3.71 2.86
N THR A 146 10.29 4.67 3.77
CA THR A 146 9.00 5.31 4.09
C THR A 146 8.53 6.22 2.97
N PHE A 147 9.42 7.02 2.36
CA PHE A 147 9.02 8.12 1.48
C PHE A 147 9.41 7.99 0.00
N ILE A 148 10.44 7.22 -0.36
CA ILE A 148 10.94 7.14 -1.74
C ILE A 148 10.48 5.85 -2.42
N PHE A 149 10.99 4.72 -1.96
CA PHE A 149 10.69 3.42 -2.54
C PHE A 149 10.81 2.33 -1.49
N GLU A 150 10.16 1.20 -1.73
CA GLU A 150 10.26 0.02 -0.87
C GLU A 150 10.42 -1.24 -1.72
N ALA A 151 11.17 -2.20 -1.18
CA ALA A 151 11.38 -3.49 -1.83
C ALA A 151 10.30 -4.48 -1.40
N TYR A 152 9.71 -5.18 -2.38
CA TYR A 152 8.68 -6.20 -2.16
C TYR A 152 9.05 -7.50 -2.87
N THR A 153 8.54 -8.62 -2.37
CA THR A 153 8.63 -9.93 -3.03
C THR A 153 7.24 -10.38 -3.42
N ILE A 154 7.09 -10.96 -4.61
CA ILE A 154 5.81 -11.48 -5.11
C ILE A 154 5.53 -12.87 -4.53
N PRO A 155 4.46 -13.03 -3.71
CA PRO A 155 4.19 -14.30 -3.04
C PRO A 155 3.22 -15.22 -3.82
N SER A 156 2.47 -14.69 -4.80
CA SER A 156 1.39 -15.40 -5.48
C SER A 156 1.33 -15.13 -7.00
N SER A 157 0.70 -16.02 -7.76
CA SER A 157 0.56 -15.98 -9.22
C SER A 157 -0.58 -15.06 -9.71
N SER A 158 -1.16 -14.23 -8.84
CA SER A 158 -2.26 -13.33 -9.24
C SER A 158 -1.88 -12.30 -10.32
N MET A 159 -0.59 -12.01 -10.46
CA MET A 159 -0.02 -11.13 -11.50
C MET A 159 0.85 -11.91 -12.50
N GLU A 160 0.68 -13.23 -12.59
CA GLU A 160 1.51 -14.14 -13.40
C GLU A 160 1.71 -13.61 -14.83
N LYS A 161 2.87 -13.95 -15.42
CA LYS A 161 3.40 -13.44 -16.71
C LYS A 161 3.83 -11.99 -16.73
N THR A 162 3.12 -11.10 -16.06
CA THR A 162 3.59 -9.73 -15.81
C THR A 162 4.63 -9.75 -14.69
N LEU A 163 4.26 -10.30 -13.52
CA LEU A 163 5.06 -10.45 -12.32
C LEU A 163 4.99 -11.90 -11.86
N LEU A 164 6.13 -12.58 -11.82
CA LEU A 164 6.19 -13.98 -11.45
C LEU A 164 6.37 -14.11 -9.94
N VAL A 165 5.88 -15.22 -9.37
CA VAL A 165 6.21 -15.61 -7.99
C VAL A 165 7.72 -15.57 -7.78
N ARG A 166 8.18 -14.99 -6.65
CA ARG A 166 9.60 -14.72 -6.33
C ARG A 166 10.30 -13.67 -7.21
N ASP A 167 9.55 -12.82 -7.91
CA ASP A 167 10.10 -11.54 -8.35
C ASP A 167 10.28 -10.59 -7.16
N PHE A 168 11.38 -9.83 -7.17
CA PHE A 168 11.69 -8.80 -6.20
C PHE A 168 11.60 -7.43 -6.88
N LEU A 169 10.76 -6.56 -6.33
CA LEU A 169 10.35 -5.32 -6.96
C LEU A 169 10.81 -4.12 -6.14
N PHE A 170 11.18 -3.05 -6.82
CA PHE A 170 11.12 -1.71 -6.23
C PHE A 170 9.78 -1.08 -6.57
N VAL A 171 9.12 -0.58 -5.52
CA VAL A 171 7.84 0.14 -5.61
C VAL A 171 8.11 1.61 -5.32
N SER A 172 7.80 2.47 -6.28
CA SER A 172 7.95 3.92 -6.15
C SER A 172 6.78 4.52 -5.37
N LYS A 173 7.09 5.10 -4.20
CA LYS A 173 6.12 5.87 -3.39
C LYS A 173 5.98 7.30 -3.90
N LEU A 174 6.95 7.78 -4.68
CA LEU A 174 6.91 9.09 -5.33
C LEU A 174 5.86 9.17 -6.45
N SER A 175 5.57 8.07 -7.14
CA SER A 175 4.66 8.05 -8.29
C SER A 175 3.25 8.57 -7.97
N TYR A 176 2.77 8.31 -6.75
CA TYR A 176 1.47 8.79 -6.27
C TYR A 176 1.60 9.86 -5.18
N GLY A 177 2.82 10.20 -4.79
CA GLY A 177 3.11 11.07 -3.66
C GLY A 177 3.35 10.29 -2.36
N PRO A 178 4.37 10.64 -1.54
CA PRO A 178 4.64 9.95 -0.28
C PRO A 178 3.48 10.06 0.71
N ARG A 179 3.04 8.91 1.25
CA ARG A 179 2.04 8.85 2.32
C ARG A 179 2.70 9.04 3.68
N ILE A 180 2.14 9.90 4.52
CA ILE A 180 2.55 10.01 5.91
C ILE A 180 2.01 8.80 6.67
N PRO A 181 2.84 8.05 7.42
CA PRO A 181 2.37 6.92 8.22
C PRO A 181 1.27 7.36 9.20
N ASN A 182 0.13 6.67 9.17
CA ASN A 182 -0.93 6.87 10.14
C ASN A 182 -0.48 6.44 11.55
N THR A 183 0.45 5.49 11.62
CA THR A 183 1.10 5.01 12.85
C THR A 183 2.59 5.39 12.87
N PRO A 184 2.94 6.65 13.20
CA PRO A 184 4.33 7.12 13.17
C PRO A 184 5.23 6.45 14.20
N LEU A 185 4.66 5.91 15.28
CA LEU A 185 5.39 5.16 16.30
C LEU A 185 5.43 3.68 15.92
N SER A 186 6.40 3.30 15.10
CA SER A 186 6.63 1.90 14.72
C SER A 186 8.11 1.53 14.71
N VAL A 187 8.39 0.26 15.01
CA VAL A 187 9.74 -0.30 14.94
C VAL A 187 10.17 -0.36 13.46
N PRO A 188 11.31 0.23 13.10
CA PRO A 188 11.83 0.18 11.75
C PRO A 188 11.95 -1.25 11.22
N PHE A 189 11.62 -1.42 9.94
CA PHE A 189 11.71 -2.68 9.21
C PHE A 189 10.78 -3.82 9.64
N VAL A 190 9.90 -3.59 10.62
CA VAL A 190 8.95 -4.60 11.12
C VAL A 190 7.52 -4.19 10.77
N HIS A 191 6.76 -5.09 10.13
CA HIS A 191 5.44 -4.76 9.58
C HIS A 191 4.34 -4.68 10.65
N ASN A 192 3.90 -5.84 11.18
CA ASN A 192 2.73 -5.94 12.08
C ASN A 192 3.06 -6.35 13.50
N TYR A 193 3.86 -7.40 13.63
CA TYR A 193 4.24 -8.00 14.91
C TYR A 193 5.76 -8.07 15.02
N MET A 194 6.26 -8.02 16.24
CA MET A 194 7.67 -8.24 16.52
C MET A 194 8.08 -9.63 16.01
N PRO A 195 9.31 -9.81 15.49
CA PRO A 195 9.77 -11.11 15.00
C PRO A 195 9.74 -12.22 16.06
N VAL A 196 9.71 -11.85 17.33
CA VAL A 196 9.62 -12.76 18.48
C VAL A 196 8.43 -12.34 19.34
N GLY A 197 7.54 -13.29 19.62
CA GLY A 197 6.32 -13.09 20.40
C GLY A 197 5.14 -12.55 19.59
N THR A 198 4.09 -12.10 20.28
CA THR A 198 2.83 -11.63 19.67
C THR A 198 2.63 -10.12 19.80
N ALA A 199 3.64 -9.40 20.30
CA ALA A 199 3.58 -7.96 20.48
C ALA A 199 3.52 -7.24 19.12
N LYS A 200 2.66 -6.22 19.00
CA LYS A 200 2.59 -5.37 17.81
C LYS A 200 3.89 -4.59 17.63
N SER A 201 4.33 -4.42 16.39
CA SER A 201 5.53 -3.63 16.04
C SER A 201 5.27 -2.12 16.03
N TYR A 202 4.06 -1.68 16.37
CA TYR A 202 3.62 -0.29 16.33
C TYR A 202 2.74 0.06 17.53
N SER A 203 2.75 1.34 17.90
CA SER A 203 1.87 1.89 18.92
C SER A 203 0.71 2.65 18.26
N THR A 204 -0.47 2.54 18.86
CA THR A 204 -1.67 3.28 18.45
C THR A 204 -1.92 4.53 19.30
N ALA A 205 -0.99 4.87 20.21
CA ALA A 205 -1.08 6.05 21.08
C ALA A 205 -1.10 7.37 20.31
N ILE A 206 -0.42 7.43 19.16
CA ILE A 206 -0.47 8.56 18.22
C ILE A 206 -0.97 8.03 16.89
N LYS A 207 -2.13 8.53 16.45
CA LYS A 207 -2.69 8.24 15.13
C LYS A 207 -2.79 9.54 14.33
N LEU A 208 -2.15 9.57 13.17
CA LEU A 208 -2.26 10.68 12.24
C LEU A 208 -3.40 10.42 11.23
N PRO A 209 -4.17 11.46 10.85
CA PRO A 209 -5.12 11.33 9.76
C PRO A 209 -4.38 11.04 8.45
N TYR A 210 -5.08 10.41 7.49
CA TYR A 210 -4.51 10.18 6.16
C TYR A 210 -4.06 11.50 5.54
N MET A 211 -2.78 11.55 5.16
CA MET A 211 -2.16 12.68 4.49
C MET A 211 -1.15 12.16 3.47
N ARG A 212 -1.16 12.78 2.29
CA ARG A 212 -0.23 12.47 1.21
C ARG A 212 0.35 13.75 0.63
N TRP A 213 1.67 13.81 0.52
CA TRP A 213 2.36 14.93 -0.10
C TRP A 213 2.43 14.74 -1.61
N PHE A 214 2.17 15.82 -2.36
CA PHE A 214 2.21 15.82 -3.83
C PHE A 214 1.36 14.68 -4.44
N ALA A 215 0.14 14.53 -3.92
CA ALA A 215 -0.74 13.42 -4.29
C ALA A 215 -1.06 13.40 -5.80
N SER A 216 -0.92 12.21 -6.39
CA SER A 216 -1.38 11.89 -7.75
C SER A 216 -2.14 10.57 -7.70
N SER A 217 -3.20 10.46 -8.50
CA SER A 217 -4.03 9.26 -8.56
C SER A 217 -3.39 8.17 -9.44
N PRO A 218 -3.53 6.88 -9.06
CA PRO A 218 -3.36 5.75 -9.98
C PRO A 218 -4.17 5.94 -11.26
N LYS A 219 -3.59 5.52 -12.38
CA LYS A 219 -4.23 5.54 -13.70
C LYS A 219 -4.54 4.11 -14.14
N ALA A 220 -5.54 3.97 -15.00
CA ALA A 220 -5.83 2.70 -15.66
C ALA A 220 -4.55 2.17 -16.35
N GLY A 221 -4.25 0.89 -16.11
CA GLY A 221 -3.03 0.23 -16.57
C GLY A 221 -1.89 0.24 -15.56
N ASP A 222 -1.87 1.12 -14.55
CA ASP A 222 -0.77 1.12 -13.57
C ASP A 222 -0.77 -0.18 -12.74
N VAL A 223 0.42 -0.74 -12.48
CA VAL A 223 0.59 -1.80 -11.47
C VAL A 223 0.83 -1.16 -10.12
N VAL A 224 -0.09 -1.37 -9.19
CA VAL A 224 -0.20 -0.63 -7.93
C VAL A 224 -0.03 -1.57 -6.75
N VAL A 225 0.80 -1.15 -5.79
CA VAL A 225 0.84 -1.74 -4.45
C VAL A 225 -0.05 -0.94 -3.52
N PHE A 226 -0.89 -1.63 -2.75
CA PHE A 226 -1.82 -1.04 -1.80
C PHE A 226 -2.02 -1.95 -0.59
N ASN A 227 -2.43 -1.36 0.52
CA ASN A 227 -2.83 -2.09 1.72
C ASN A 227 -4.19 -2.77 1.49
N PHE A 228 -4.28 -4.06 1.78
CA PHE A 228 -5.44 -4.90 1.54
C PHE A 228 -6.67 -4.33 2.26
N PRO A 229 -7.74 -3.93 1.53
CA PRO A 229 -8.86 -3.23 2.15
C PRO A 229 -9.72 -4.07 3.10
N ALA A 230 -9.66 -5.41 3.00
CA ALA A 230 -10.36 -6.33 3.90
C ALA A 230 -9.42 -6.94 4.97
N GLY A 231 -8.19 -6.43 5.09
CA GLY A 231 -7.23 -6.80 6.14
C GLY A 231 -7.23 -5.84 7.35
N ASP A 232 -8.30 -5.08 7.56
CA ASP A 232 -8.46 -4.16 8.70
C ASP A 232 -8.84 -4.90 9.99
N THR A 233 -9.63 -5.96 9.86
CA THR A 233 -9.91 -6.94 10.91
C THR A 233 -9.47 -8.31 10.41
N VAL A 234 -8.62 -8.99 11.18
CA VAL A 234 -8.10 -10.32 10.82
C VAL A 234 -8.30 -11.31 11.96
N ILE A 235 -8.46 -12.58 11.61
CA ILE A 235 -8.31 -13.69 12.54
C ILE A 235 -6.82 -14.03 12.57
N HIS A 236 -6.16 -13.83 13.70
CA HIS A 236 -4.71 -13.97 13.85
C HIS A 236 -4.33 -15.42 14.13
N LEU A 237 -4.47 -16.25 13.10
CA LEU A 237 -4.11 -17.66 13.11
C LEU A 237 -3.44 -18.06 11.79
N PRO A 238 -2.60 -19.13 11.79
CA PRO A 238 -2.08 -19.69 10.55
C PRO A 238 -3.22 -20.02 9.57
N ASN A 239 -3.01 -19.70 8.29
CA ASN A 239 -3.97 -19.85 7.19
C ASN A 239 -5.16 -18.86 7.16
N TYR A 240 -5.29 -17.97 8.14
CA TYR A 240 -6.25 -16.86 8.10
C TYR A 240 -5.59 -15.59 7.56
N GLU A 241 -5.80 -14.44 8.20
CA GLU A 241 -5.37 -13.12 7.73
C GLU A 241 -5.80 -12.83 6.29
N SER A 242 -4.87 -12.57 5.37
CA SER A 242 -5.21 -12.33 3.97
C SER A 242 -5.58 -13.59 3.18
N LYS A 243 -5.24 -14.79 3.70
CA LYS A 243 -5.51 -16.06 3.01
C LYS A 243 -6.95 -16.53 3.18
N ASP A 244 -7.54 -16.29 4.35
CA ASP A 244 -8.97 -16.49 4.62
C ASP A 244 -9.49 -15.28 5.43
N PRO A 245 -9.87 -14.19 4.74
CA PRO A 245 -10.25 -12.94 5.36
C PRO A 245 -11.40 -13.07 6.37
N TYR A 246 -11.35 -12.29 7.44
CA TYR A 246 -12.41 -12.24 8.48
C TYR A 246 -13.82 -12.12 7.90
N TYR A 247 -13.97 -11.30 6.85
CA TYR A 247 -15.26 -11.06 6.21
C TYR A 247 -15.79 -12.30 5.47
N ASP A 248 -14.91 -13.07 4.84
CA ASP A 248 -15.25 -14.33 4.17
C ASP A 248 -15.65 -15.39 5.22
N VAL A 249 -14.90 -15.48 6.32
CA VAL A 249 -15.23 -16.36 7.45
C VAL A 249 -16.60 -16.01 8.04
N CYS A 250 -16.89 -14.72 8.26
CA CYS A 250 -18.18 -14.30 8.76
C CYS A 250 -19.31 -14.66 7.79
N ARG A 251 -19.16 -14.37 6.49
CA ARG A 251 -20.16 -14.80 5.48
C ARG A 251 -20.39 -16.30 5.54
N ARG A 252 -19.30 -17.09 5.66
CA ARG A 252 -19.34 -18.54 5.76
C ARG A 252 -20.10 -19.08 6.95
N LEU A 253 -19.79 -18.59 8.15
CA LEU A 253 -20.48 -19.00 9.36
C LEU A 253 -21.92 -18.52 9.42
N GLY A 254 -22.19 -17.34 8.85
CA GLY A 254 -23.51 -16.72 8.83
C GLY A 254 -24.41 -17.17 7.67
N GLN A 255 -23.96 -18.11 6.83
CA GLN A 255 -24.68 -18.56 5.63
C GLN A 255 -25.13 -17.41 4.71
N GLY A 256 -24.34 -16.34 4.65
CA GLY A 256 -24.57 -15.16 3.80
C GLY A 256 -25.03 -13.94 4.59
N ASP A 257 -25.50 -14.15 5.81
CA ASP A 257 -25.77 -13.07 6.76
C ASP A 257 -24.46 -12.70 7.50
N MET A 258 -23.87 -11.59 7.09
CA MET A 258 -22.64 -11.04 7.68
C MET A 258 -22.78 -10.74 9.17
N GLU A 259 -23.95 -10.32 9.66
CA GLU A 259 -24.17 -10.01 11.09
C GLU A 259 -24.34 -11.29 11.91
N ALA A 260 -25.04 -12.30 11.39
CA ALA A 260 -25.14 -13.60 12.03
C ALA A 260 -23.74 -14.25 12.19
N GLY A 261 -22.94 -14.24 11.12
CA GLY A 261 -21.57 -14.73 11.15
C GLY A 261 -20.66 -13.97 12.10
N ARG A 262 -20.78 -12.64 12.13
CA ARG A 262 -20.04 -11.80 13.08
C ARG A 262 -20.36 -12.18 14.53
N LYS A 263 -21.63 -12.42 14.86
CA LYS A 263 -22.03 -12.86 16.21
C LYS A 263 -21.36 -14.17 16.61
N ILE A 264 -21.27 -15.13 15.69
CA ILE A 264 -20.59 -16.42 15.92
C ILE A 264 -19.09 -16.19 16.20
N VAL A 265 -18.42 -15.42 15.34
CA VAL A 265 -16.97 -15.14 15.50
C VAL A 265 -16.68 -14.41 16.81
N LEU A 266 -17.50 -13.41 17.17
CA LEU A 266 -17.33 -12.64 18.41
C LEU A 266 -17.64 -13.45 19.67
N ALA A 267 -18.46 -14.50 19.58
CA ALA A 267 -18.80 -15.36 20.71
C ALA A 267 -17.65 -16.33 21.07
N ASP A 268 -16.70 -16.59 20.17
CA ASP A 268 -15.60 -17.52 20.38
C ASP A 268 -14.23 -16.92 20.03
N SER A 269 -13.72 -16.10 20.94
CA SER A 269 -12.39 -15.48 20.80
C SER A 269 -11.23 -16.48 20.89
N ARG A 270 -11.47 -17.73 21.32
CA ARG A 270 -10.43 -18.77 21.38
C ARG A 270 -10.21 -19.39 20.01
N THR A 271 -11.29 -19.70 19.31
CA THR A 271 -11.25 -20.23 17.94
C THR A 271 -10.94 -19.11 16.94
N TYR A 272 -11.42 -17.89 17.18
CA TYR A 272 -11.23 -16.75 16.29
C TYR A 272 -10.57 -15.57 17.00
N PRO A 273 -9.27 -15.65 17.34
CA PRO A 273 -8.56 -14.55 17.98
C PRO A 273 -8.44 -13.37 17.01
N LEU A 274 -9.21 -12.31 17.24
CA LEU A 274 -9.23 -11.15 16.35
C LEU A 274 -8.07 -10.19 16.61
N ALA A 275 -7.53 -9.62 15.54
CA ALA A 275 -6.63 -8.48 15.57
C ALA A 275 -7.11 -7.38 14.63
N ILE A 276 -7.04 -6.14 15.11
CA ILE A 276 -7.38 -4.94 14.34
C ILE A 276 -6.08 -4.27 13.88
N HIS A 277 -5.98 -4.01 12.58
CA HIS A 277 -4.84 -3.37 11.93
C HIS A 277 -5.22 -1.96 11.46
N PRO A 278 -4.40 -0.94 11.79
CA PRO A 278 -4.45 0.36 11.13
C PRO A 278 -4.29 0.23 9.61
N ALA A 279 -4.76 1.25 8.88
CA ALA A 279 -4.79 1.21 7.43
C ALA A 279 -3.43 1.00 6.76
N ASP A 280 -2.38 1.55 7.37
CA ASP A 280 -0.99 1.47 6.92
C ASP A 280 -0.27 0.21 7.41
N LYS A 281 -0.99 -0.69 8.10
CA LYS A 281 -0.47 -1.95 8.68
C LYS A 281 -1.21 -3.19 8.16
N SER A 282 -2.23 -3.08 7.32
CA SER A 282 -2.75 -4.29 6.65
C SER A 282 -1.79 -4.78 5.56
N ASP A 283 -1.90 -6.05 5.20
CA ASP A 283 -1.02 -6.70 4.22
C ASP A 283 -0.99 -5.97 2.88
N ASN A 284 0.11 -6.07 2.16
CA ASN A 284 0.26 -5.40 0.88
C ASN A 284 -0.15 -6.33 -0.26
N TYR A 285 -1.00 -5.82 -1.14
CA TYR A 285 -1.37 -6.47 -2.38
C TYR A 285 -0.83 -5.67 -3.56
N ILE A 286 -0.54 -6.38 -4.64
CA ILE A 286 -0.15 -5.80 -5.92
C ILE A 286 -1.13 -6.27 -7.00
N LYS A 287 -1.70 -5.32 -7.73
CA LYS A 287 -2.68 -5.55 -8.79
C LYS A 287 -2.59 -4.44 -9.83
N ARG A 288 -3.20 -4.65 -11.00
CA ARG A 288 -3.36 -3.60 -11.99
C ARG A 288 -4.57 -2.73 -11.66
N CYS A 289 -4.40 -1.42 -11.69
CA CYS A 289 -5.50 -0.47 -11.65
C CYS A 289 -6.25 -0.57 -12.98
N VAL A 290 -7.48 -1.06 -12.92
CA VAL A 290 -8.35 -1.22 -14.09
C VAL A 290 -9.28 -0.02 -14.20
N GLY A 291 -9.88 0.43 -13.10
CA GLY A 291 -10.75 1.61 -13.10
C GLY A 291 -10.34 2.64 -12.05
N ALA A 292 -10.49 3.91 -12.38
CA ALA A 292 -10.20 5.03 -11.49
C ALA A 292 -11.48 5.71 -10.99
N ALA A 293 -11.31 6.66 -10.07
CA ALA A 293 -12.40 7.39 -9.45
C ALA A 293 -13.29 8.10 -10.49
N GLY A 294 -14.58 7.75 -10.48
CA GLY A 294 -15.60 8.28 -11.37
C GLY A 294 -15.88 7.43 -12.61
N ASP A 295 -15.05 6.41 -12.90
CA ASP A 295 -15.30 5.49 -14.00
C ASP A 295 -16.48 4.55 -13.68
N ILE A 296 -17.14 4.07 -14.73
CA ILE A 296 -18.10 2.97 -14.69
C ILE A 296 -17.42 1.73 -15.23
N LEU A 297 -17.27 0.70 -14.39
CA LEU A 297 -16.67 -0.58 -14.74
C LEU A 297 -17.74 -1.64 -14.97
N GLU A 298 -17.61 -2.39 -16.05
CA GLU A 298 -18.45 -3.54 -16.38
C GLU A 298 -17.56 -4.68 -16.89
N VAL A 299 -17.94 -5.92 -16.65
CA VAL A 299 -17.27 -7.11 -17.17
C VAL A 299 -18.31 -7.94 -17.92
N LYS A 300 -18.02 -8.32 -19.17
CA LYS A 300 -18.89 -9.17 -20.00
C LYS A 300 -18.05 -10.28 -20.59
N GLY A 301 -18.38 -11.54 -20.26
CA GLY A 301 -17.59 -12.70 -20.69
C GLY A 301 -16.10 -12.58 -20.35
N GLY A 302 -15.80 -12.15 -19.13
CA GLY A 302 -14.44 -11.92 -18.63
C GLY A 302 -13.75 -10.65 -19.16
N GLN A 303 -14.33 -9.98 -20.17
CA GLN A 303 -13.75 -8.78 -20.77
C GLN A 303 -14.20 -7.52 -20.04
N VAL A 304 -13.25 -6.65 -19.70
CA VAL A 304 -13.52 -5.39 -19.00
C VAL A 304 -13.96 -4.31 -19.98
N TYR A 305 -14.97 -3.55 -19.59
CA TYR A 305 -15.43 -2.33 -20.22
C TYR A 305 -15.33 -1.18 -19.19
N LEU A 306 -14.78 -0.05 -19.62
CA LEU A 306 -14.71 1.18 -18.84
C LEU A 306 -15.50 2.26 -19.57
N ASN A 307 -16.47 2.86 -18.88
CA ASN A 307 -17.34 3.90 -19.44
C ASN A 307 -17.97 3.46 -20.79
N GLY A 308 -18.39 2.19 -20.87
CA GLY A 308 -18.97 1.58 -22.08
C GLY A 308 -17.96 1.15 -23.16
N THR A 309 -16.68 1.49 -23.03
CA THR A 309 -15.64 1.14 -24.00
C THR A 309 -14.88 -0.09 -23.56
N LYS A 310 -14.70 -1.09 -24.45
CA LYS A 310 -13.91 -2.29 -24.16
C LYS A 310 -12.46 -1.90 -23.84
N SER A 311 -11.99 -2.26 -22.65
CA SER A 311 -10.60 -2.05 -22.25
C SER A 311 -9.70 -3.06 -22.96
N ILE A 312 -8.53 -2.61 -23.40
CA ILE A 312 -7.48 -3.49 -23.91
C ILE A 312 -6.73 -4.04 -22.69
N PRO A 313 -6.76 -5.36 -22.43
CA PRO A 313 -5.98 -5.92 -21.34
C PRO A 313 -4.48 -5.87 -21.67
N PRO A 314 -3.61 -5.93 -20.66
CA PRO A 314 -2.17 -6.09 -20.88
C PRO A 314 -1.91 -7.31 -21.78
N PRO A 315 -0.90 -7.28 -22.67
CA PRO A 315 -0.61 -8.39 -23.58
C PRO A 315 -0.49 -9.74 -22.87
N LYS A 316 0.14 -9.73 -21.68
CA LYS A 316 0.41 -10.91 -20.86
C LYS A 316 -0.69 -11.27 -19.86
N ALA A 317 -1.77 -10.50 -19.79
CA ALA A 317 -2.90 -10.88 -18.94
C ALA A 317 -3.47 -12.21 -19.41
N GLN A 318 -3.78 -13.11 -18.49
CA GLN A 318 -4.21 -14.47 -18.81
C GLN A 318 -5.68 -14.68 -18.44
N TYR A 319 -6.37 -15.47 -19.27
CA TYR A 319 -7.75 -15.89 -19.06
C TYR A 319 -7.83 -17.41 -19.16
N THR A 320 -8.78 -18.00 -18.44
CA THR A 320 -9.02 -19.43 -18.50
C THR A 320 -9.84 -19.75 -19.75
N TYR A 321 -9.40 -20.78 -20.47
CA TYR A 321 -10.10 -21.34 -21.60
C TYR A 321 -10.16 -22.85 -21.49
N THR A 322 -11.26 -23.43 -21.96
CA THR A 322 -11.47 -24.86 -22.08
C THR A 322 -11.46 -25.27 -23.56
N PHE A 323 -10.77 -26.36 -23.87
CA PHE A 323 -10.70 -26.92 -25.22
C PHE A 323 -10.45 -28.44 -25.18
N LYS A 324 -10.55 -29.09 -26.33
CA LYS A 324 -10.12 -30.49 -26.51
C LYS A 324 -8.94 -30.56 -27.45
N SER A 325 -8.11 -31.59 -27.30
CA SER A 325 -6.96 -31.83 -28.16
C SER A 325 -7.07 -33.20 -28.86
N LYS A 326 -6.65 -33.26 -30.12
CA LYS A 326 -6.56 -34.49 -30.93
C LYS A 326 -5.36 -35.36 -30.52
N VAL A 327 -4.36 -34.74 -29.90
CA VAL A 327 -3.09 -35.35 -29.51
C VAL A 327 -2.72 -34.93 -28.09
N GLY A 328 -1.79 -35.66 -27.47
CA GLY A 328 -1.19 -35.22 -26.21
C GLY A 328 -0.51 -33.86 -26.36
N LEU A 329 -0.67 -32.99 -25.36
CA LEU A 329 -0.04 -31.67 -25.36
C LEU A 329 1.45 -31.78 -25.05
N ASN A 330 2.28 -31.16 -25.89
CA ASN A 330 3.71 -31.02 -25.64
C ASN A 330 3.95 -29.84 -24.68
N SER A 331 4.53 -30.11 -23.51
CA SER A 331 4.75 -29.10 -22.47
C SER A 331 5.71 -27.99 -22.90
N ASP A 332 6.73 -28.31 -23.69
CA ASP A 332 7.71 -27.33 -24.16
C ASP A 332 7.06 -26.39 -25.18
N LEU A 333 6.25 -26.93 -26.10
CA LEU A 333 5.46 -26.11 -27.03
C LEU A 333 4.51 -25.16 -26.28
N MET A 334 3.74 -25.67 -25.32
CA MET A 334 2.80 -24.87 -24.53
C MET A 334 3.52 -23.71 -23.82
N LYS A 335 4.72 -23.97 -23.29
CA LYS A 335 5.50 -22.99 -22.54
C LYS A 335 6.28 -22.01 -23.43
N GLU A 336 6.99 -22.49 -24.44
CA GLU A 336 7.90 -21.67 -25.24
C GLU A 336 7.16 -20.83 -26.28
N ASP A 337 6.15 -21.40 -26.94
CA ASP A 337 5.44 -20.72 -28.04
C ASP A 337 4.24 -19.93 -27.52
N PHE A 338 3.57 -20.43 -26.49
CA PHE A 338 2.31 -19.86 -25.97
C PHE A 338 2.39 -19.30 -24.55
N ASP A 339 3.51 -19.47 -23.85
CA ASP A 339 3.68 -19.02 -22.46
C ASP A 339 2.56 -19.56 -21.54
N ILE A 340 2.08 -20.78 -21.79
CA ILE A 340 1.07 -21.47 -20.97
C ILE A 340 1.80 -22.40 -20.00
N THR A 341 1.67 -22.12 -18.70
CA THR A 341 2.30 -22.90 -17.62
C THR A 341 1.31 -23.53 -16.65
N GLU A 342 0.04 -23.13 -16.73
CA GLU A 342 -1.04 -23.63 -15.90
C GLU A 342 -2.12 -24.21 -16.82
N TYR A 343 -2.14 -25.54 -16.94
CA TYR A 343 -3.16 -26.28 -17.67
C TYR A 343 -3.35 -27.68 -17.10
N GLY A 344 -4.53 -28.26 -17.28
CA GLY A 344 -4.86 -29.58 -16.75
C GLY A 344 -6.07 -30.18 -17.46
N TYR A 345 -6.23 -31.50 -17.31
CA TYR A 345 -7.43 -32.20 -17.76
C TYR A 345 -8.52 -32.07 -16.71
N ASP A 346 -9.75 -31.83 -17.18
CA ASP A 346 -10.91 -31.79 -16.28
C ASP A 346 -11.13 -33.20 -15.69
N PRO A 347 -11.38 -33.31 -14.37
CA PRO A 347 -11.47 -34.60 -13.68
C PRO A 347 -12.77 -35.37 -13.99
N ASP A 348 -13.71 -34.77 -14.71
CA ASP A 348 -15.02 -35.32 -15.05
C ASP A 348 -14.99 -36.38 -16.17
N GLY A 349 -13.80 -36.66 -16.73
CA GLY A 349 -13.63 -37.63 -17.81
C GLY A 349 -14.13 -37.14 -19.17
N SER A 350 -14.51 -35.86 -19.30
CA SER A 350 -14.99 -35.25 -20.56
C SER A 350 -13.90 -35.16 -21.64
N GLY A 351 -12.63 -35.29 -21.23
CA GLY A 351 -11.45 -35.05 -22.07
C GLY A 351 -11.21 -33.57 -22.33
N ASN A 352 -11.90 -32.68 -21.64
CA ASN A 352 -11.64 -31.24 -21.68
C ASN A 352 -10.30 -30.93 -21.01
N ILE A 353 -9.63 -29.92 -21.57
CA ILE A 353 -8.40 -29.35 -21.06
C ILE A 353 -8.70 -27.90 -20.74
N THR A 354 -8.39 -27.50 -19.51
CA THR A 354 -8.50 -26.13 -19.04
C THR A 354 -7.10 -25.52 -18.96
N ALA A 355 -6.91 -24.32 -19.51
CA ALA A 355 -5.62 -23.64 -19.53
C ALA A 355 -5.75 -22.13 -19.34
N ASN A 356 -4.77 -21.53 -18.65
CA ASN A 356 -4.62 -20.09 -18.56
C ASN A 356 -3.78 -19.58 -19.73
N ILE A 357 -4.43 -18.93 -20.70
CA ILE A 357 -3.81 -18.50 -21.96
C ILE A 357 -3.58 -16.98 -21.92
N PRO A 358 -2.35 -16.49 -22.18
CA PRO A 358 -2.07 -15.07 -22.35
C PRO A 358 -2.90 -14.45 -23.48
N TYR A 359 -3.41 -13.24 -23.25
CA TYR A 359 -4.29 -12.53 -24.18
C TYR A 359 -3.67 -12.36 -25.58
N ASP A 360 -2.38 -12.06 -25.65
CA ASP A 360 -1.64 -11.91 -26.92
C ASP A 360 -1.37 -13.24 -27.64
N LYS A 361 -1.62 -14.39 -26.99
CA LYS A 361 -1.45 -15.74 -27.56
C LYS A 361 -2.75 -16.40 -27.97
N VAL A 362 -3.91 -15.90 -27.52
CA VAL A 362 -5.23 -16.51 -27.78
C VAL A 362 -5.47 -16.72 -29.27
N GLU A 363 -5.23 -15.71 -30.10
CA GLU A 363 -5.49 -15.81 -31.55
C GLU A 363 -4.60 -16.88 -32.20
N LEU A 364 -3.30 -16.89 -31.88
CA LEU A 364 -2.37 -17.89 -32.41
C LEU A 364 -2.71 -19.31 -31.92
N PHE A 365 -3.06 -19.43 -30.64
CA PHE A 365 -3.44 -20.71 -30.03
C PHE A 365 -4.71 -21.27 -30.65
N SER A 366 -5.72 -20.42 -30.91
CA SER A 366 -6.99 -20.83 -31.52
C SER A 366 -6.85 -21.42 -32.93
N LYS A 367 -5.72 -21.19 -33.61
CA LYS A 367 -5.43 -21.67 -34.97
C LYS A 367 -4.64 -22.98 -35.00
N GLN A 368 -4.32 -23.57 -33.85
CA GLN A 368 -3.50 -24.77 -33.80
C GLN A 368 -4.24 -26.01 -34.30
N SER A 369 -3.57 -26.82 -35.13
CA SER A 369 -4.16 -28.00 -35.77
C SER A 369 -4.48 -29.13 -34.79
N PHE A 370 -3.80 -29.17 -33.64
CA PHE A 370 -4.06 -30.13 -32.57
C PHE A 370 -5.38 -29.88 -31.84
N LEU A 371 -6.00 -28.70 -31.96
CA LEU A 371 -7.30 -28.44 -31.33
C LEU A 371 -8.40 -29.29 -31.98
N ALA A 372 -9.26 -29.85 -31.12
CA ALA A 372 -10.44 -30.63 -31.48
C ALA A 372 -11.72 -29.82 -31.19
N GLY A 373 -11.90 -28.71 -31.91
CA GLY A 373 -13.03 -27.80 -31.74
C GLY A 373 -12.61 -26.39 -31.35
N PRO A 374 -13.56 -25.52 -30.97
CA PRO A 374 -13.26 -24.13 -30.61
C PRO A 374 -12.58 -24.04 -29.24
N LEU A 375 -11.84 -22.95 -29.06
CA LEU A 375 -11.39 -22.51 -27.76
C LEU A 375 -12.56 -21.80 -27.06
N VAL A 376 -13.03 -22.35 -25.93
CA VAL A 376 -14.18 -21.81 -25.20
C VAL A 376 -13.67 -21.00 -24.02
N PRO A 377 -13.90 -19.67 -23.95
CA PRO A 377 -13.54 -18.89 -22.77
C PRO A 377 -14.35 -19.35 -21.58
N ASP A 378 -13.71 -19.40 -20.41
CA ASP A 378 -14.47 -19.46 -19.16
C ASP A 378 -15.36 -18.21 -19.08
N ASN A 379 -16.63 -18.44 -18.79
CA ASN A 379 -17.67 -17.44 -18.83
C ASN A 379 -18.77 -17.84 -17.85
N GLU A 380 -18.46 -17.69 -16.57
CA GLU A 380 -19.41 -18.03 -15.52
C GLU A 380 -20.69 -17.22 -15.67
N LEU A 381 -21.80 -17.94 -15.83
CA LEU A 381 -23.15 -17.37 -15.80
C LEU A 381 -23.73 -17.53 -14.40
N TYR A 382 -24.52 -16.55 -13.97
CA TYR A 382 -25.20 -16.61 -12.69
C TYR A 382 -26.21 -17.76 -12.67
N ASN A 383 -26.15 -18.63 -11.64
CA ASN A 383 -27.09 -19.73 -11.46
C ASN A 383 -27.69 -19.74 -10.05
N SER A 384 -29.00 -19.51 -9.94
CA SER A 384 -29.72 -19.45 -8.66
C SER A 384 -29.83 -20.80 -7.93
N SER A 385 -29.63 -21.92 -8.62
CA SER A 385 -29.76 -23.26 -8.03
C SER A 385 -28.54 -23.69 -7.19
N TYR A 386 -27.41 -22.97 -7.32
CA TYR A 386 -26.15 -23.23 -6.63
C TYR A 386 -25.80 -22.14 -5.61
N VAL A 387 -26.78 -21.35 -5.15
CA VAL A 387 -26.59 -20.28 -4.15
C VAL A 387 -26.21 -20.83 -2.76
N HIS A 388 -26.18 -22.15 -2.61
CA HIS A 388 -25.67 -22.84 -1.43
C HIS A 388 -24.41 -23.61 -1.77
N ASP A 389 -23.25 -22.96 -1.75
CA ASP A 389 -22.04 -23.71 -1.49
C ASP A 389 -21.00 -22.93 -0.71
N TYR A 390 -21.08 -23.13 0.60
CA TYR A 390 -20.06 -22.73 1.57
C TYR A 390 -18.88 -23.70 1.64
N ASN A 391 -18.76 -24.62 0.67
CA ASN A 391 -17.77 -25.68 0.68
C ASN A 391 -16.79 -25.59 -0.49
N GLY A 392 -16.24 -24.40 -0.76
CA GLY A 392 -14.98 -24.22 -1.50
C GLY A 392 -14.92 -24.71 -2.95
N SER A 393 -16.03 -25.16 -3.54
CA SER A 393 -16.04 -25.78 -4.88
C SER A 393 -17.11 -25.29 -5.86
N THR A 394 -18.00 -24.36 -5.53
CA THR A 394 -18.93 -23.75 -6.53
C THR A 394 -19.17 -22.25 -6.34
N THR A 395 -19.60 -21.58 -7.42
CA THR A 395 -19.17 -20.24 -7.88
C THR A 395 -20.30 -19.20 -8.07
N SER A 396 -21.30 -19.13 -7.18
CA SER A 396 -22.45 -18.22 -7.36
C SER A 396 -22.72 -17.35 -6.13
N GLY A 397 -22.44 -16.04 -6.23
CA GLY A 397 -22.58 -15.08 -5.13
C GLY A 397 -21.27 -14.71 -4.42
N ASP A 398 -20.13 -15.20 -4.90
CA ASP A 398 -18.80 -15.03 -4.28
C ASP A 398 -18.09 -13.71 -4.63
N VAL A 399 -18.76 -12.84 -5.39
CA VAL A 399 -18.22 -11.55 -5.78
C VAL A 399 -18.90 -10.42 -5.02
N PHE A 400 -18.14 -9.41 -4.67
CA PHE A 400 -18.63 -8.16 -4.10
C PHE A 400 -19.78 -7.59 -4.95
N PRO A 401 -20.89 -7.10 -4.36
CA PRO A 401 -21.11 -6.88 -2.94
C PRO A 401 -21.70 -8.08 -2.17
N TYR A 402 -21.64 -9.30 -2.72
CA TYR A 402 -22.21 -10.51 -2.12
C TYR A 402 -23.73 -10.39 -1.88
N ASP A 403 -24.44 -9.78 -2.83
CA ASP A 403 -25.88 -9.56 -2.76
C ASP A 403 -26.57 -10.16 -3.99
N THR A 404 -27.32 -11.23 -3.80
CA THR A 404 -27.99 -11.96 -4.88
C THR A 404 -29.37 -11.41 -5.24
N LEU A 405 -29.88 -10.45 -4.44
CA LEU A 405 -31.19 -9.84 -4.62
C LEU A 405 -31.16 -8.79 -5.74
N TYR A 406 -30.18 -7.88 -5.68
CA TYR A 406 -30.02 -6.78 -6.62
C TYR A 406 -28.89 -7.04 -7.63
N TYR A 407 -27.90 -7.86 -7.27
CA TYR A 407 -26.70 -8.07 -8.10
C TYR A 407 -26.46 -9.55 -8.42
N LYS A 408 -26.90 -9.97 -9.60
CA LYS A 408 -26.68 -11.33 -10.12
C LYS A 408 -25.35 -11.42 -10.88
N TRP A 409 -24.27 -11.04 -10.22
CA TRP A 409 -22.94 -10.97 -10.83
C TRP A 409 -22.11 -12.24 -10.59
N THR A 410 -21.19 -12.49 -11.52
CA THR A 410 -20.13 -13.49 -11.44
C THR A 410 -18.77 -12.83 -11.66
N LYS A 411 -17.67 -13.58 -11.58
CA LYS A 411 -16.32 -13.05 -11.86
C LYS A 411 -16.14 -12.60 -13.33
N ASP A 412 -16.96 -13.14 -14.23
CA ASP A 412 -16.91 -12.92 -15.68
C ASP A 412 -18.04 -12.04 -16.23
N ASN A 413 -19.13 -11.89 -15.47
CA ASN A 413 -20.26 -11.03 -15.82
C ASN A 413 -20.61 -10.15 -14.62
N TYR A 414 -20.13 -8.91 -14.64
CA TYR A 414 -20.06 -8.04 -13.48
C TYR A 414 -20.43 -6.59 -13.83
N GLY A 415 -21.08 -5.88 -12.90
CA GLY A 415 -21.44 -4.48 -13.10
C GLY A 415 -22.70 -4.27 -13.95
N PRO A 416 -22.95 -3.03 -14.39
CA PRO A 416 -22.07 -1.85 -14.24
C PRO A 416 -21.88 -1.41 -12.78
N VAL A 417 -20.67 -1.00 -12.44
CA VAL A 417 -20.28 -0.46 -11.12
C VAL A 417 -19.67 0.92 -11.31
N TRP A 418 -20.30 1.94 -10.74
CA TRP A 418 -19.69 3.26 -10.64
C TRP A 418 -18.67 3.30 -9.50
N ILE A 419 -17.43 3.67 -9.82
CA ILE A 419 -16.32 3.75 -8.87
C ILE A 419 -16.39 5.12 -8.18
N PRO A 420 -16.53 5.19 -6.84
CA PRO A 420 -16.76 6.47 -6.19
C PRO A 420 -15.62 7.47 -6.37
N LYS A 421 -16.02 8.73 -6.52
CA LYS A 421 -15.11 9.86 -6.68
C LYS A 421 -15.30 10.85 -5.55
N LYS A 422 -14.19 11.41 -5.07
CA LYS A 422 -14.19 12.43 -4.03
C LYS A 422 -15.09 13.60 -4.41
N LYS A 423 -15.95 14.02 -3.50
CA LYS A 423 -16.99 15.06 -3.64
C LYS A 423 -18.13 14.73 -4.60
N ALA A 424 -18.13 13.57 -5.26
CA ALA A 424 -19.31 13.09 -5.98
C ALA A 424 -20.29 12.46 -4.99
N SER A 425 -21.57 12.42 -5.37
CA SER A 425 -22.63 11.87 -4.52
C SER A 425 -23.36 10.72 -5.19
N VAL A 426 -23.85 9.79 -4.37
CA VAL A 426 -24.75 8.71 -4.80
C VAL A 426 -26.07 8.83 -4.05
N ILE A 427 -27.18 8.50 -4.71
CA ILE A 427 -28.50 8.37 -4.08
C ILE A 427 -28.50 7.08 -3.26
N LEU A 428 -29.04 7.12 -2.03
CA LEU A 428 -29.18 5.96 -1.17
C LEU A 428 -30.51 5.26 -1.43
N ASN A 429 -30.42 3.98 -1.75
CA ASN A 429 -31.50 3.01 -1.90
C ASN A 429 -30.94 1.61 -1.59
N ASP A 430 -31.75 0.57 -1.72
CA ASP A 430 -31.35 -0.76 -1.28
C ASP A 430 -30.15 -1.34 -2.05
N SER A 431 -30.06 -1.12 -3.36
CA SER A 431 -28.96 -1.61 -4.17
C SER A 431 -27.67 -0.84 -3.89
N THR A 432 -27.73 0.49 -3.92
CA THR A 432 -26.58 1.37 -3.62
C THR A 432 -26.11 1.22 -2.17
N TYR A 433 -27.00 0.94 -1.22
CA TYR A 433 -26.64 0.61 0.15
C TYR A 433 -25.72 -0.61 0.16
N LYS A 434 -26.12 -1.73 -0.48
CA LYS A 434 -25.29 -2.94 -0.54
C LYS A 434 -23.94 -2.70 -1.18
N LEU A 435 -23.90 -1.89 -2.24
CA LEU A 435 -22.68 -1.62 -2.98
C LEU A 435 -21.72 -0.66 -2.25
N TYR A 436 -22.23 0.37 -1.56
CA TYR A 436 -21.40 1.44 -1.01
C TYR A 436 -21.30 1.46 0.51
N GLU A 437 -22.04 0.59 1.23
CA GLU A 437 -22.05 0.53 2.69
C GLU A 437 -20.63 0.45 3.27
N ARG A 438 -19.75 -0.42 2.75
CA ARG A 438 -18.38 -0.56 3.25
C ARG A 438 -17.58 0.74 3.07
N ALA A 439 -17.74 1.42 1.94
CA ALA A 439 -17.07 2.69 1.69
C ALA A 439 -17.51 3.77 2.67
N ILE A 440 -18.81 3.86 2.92
CA ILE A 440 -19.40 4.86 3.83
C ILE A 440 -19.03 4.54 5.29
N ARG A 441 -19.20 3.29 5.72
CA ARG A 441 -19.04 2.87 7.11
C ARG A 441 -17.59 2.73 7.52
N VAL A 442 -16.84 1.93 6.76
CA VAL A 442 -15.50 1.45 7.16
C VAL A 442 -14.42 2.40 6.66
N TYR A 443 -14.48 2.77 5.38
CA TYR A 443 -13.41 3.58 4.78
C TYR A 443 -13.52 5.06 5.15
N GLU A 444 -14.74 5.60 5.18
CA GLU A 444 -14.98 7.02 5.48
C GLU A 444 -15.47 7.30 6.92
N ASN A 445 -15.50 6.26 7.76
CA ASN A 445 -15.78 6.30 9.20
C ASN A 445 -17.13 6.99 9.53
N ASN A 446 -18.22 6.55 8.92
CA ASN A 446 -19.56 7.02 9.28
C ASN A 446 -20.41 5.89 9.87
N ASP A 447 -21.36 6.24 10.71
CA ASP A 447 -22.42 5.31 11.11
C ASP A 447 -23.54 5.35 10.06
N LEU A 448 -23.65 4.31 9.23
CA LEU A 448 -24.74 4.16 8.26
C LEU A 448 -25.68 3.07 8.75
N THR A 449 -26.94 3.41 8.94
CA THR A 449 -27.99 2.46 9.32
C THR A 449 -29.22 2.60 8.43
N LYS A 450 -29.91 1.48 8.19
CA LYS A 450 -31.21 1.45 7.50
C LYS A 450 -32.29 1.04 8.50
N LYS A 451 -33.33 1.85 8.67
CA LYS A 451 -34.50 1.56 9.53
C LYS A 451 -35.77 2.00 8.82
N ASP A 452 -36.78 1.13 8.76
CA ASP A 452 -38.09 1.42 8.16
C ASP A 452 -38.01 2.00 6.73
N GLY A 453 -37.07 1.49 5.93
CA GLY A 453 -36.83 1.96 4.55
C GLY A 453 -36.09 3.29 4.42
N LYS A 454 -35.72 3.93 5.54
CA LYS A 454 -34.95 5.17 5.59
C LYS A 454 -33.49 4.92 5.93
N PHE A 455 -32.62 5.77 5.41
CA PHE A 455 -31.17 5.70 5.66
C PHE A 455 -30.75 6.83 6.59
N TYR A 456 -29.92 6.49 7.58
CA TYR A 456 -29.38 7.42 8.54
C TYR A 456 -27.87 7.39 8.49
N ILE A 457 -27.24 8.55 8.33
CA ILE A 457 -25.79 8.74 8.36
C ILE A 457 -25.46 9.59 9.59
N ASN A 458 -24.70 9.03 10.53
CA ASN A 458 -24.34 9.65 11.80
C ASN A 458 -25.58 10.16 12.57
N GLY A 459 -26.65 9.36 12.55
CA GLY A 459 -27.93 9.65 13.23
C GLY A 459 -28.88 10.59 12.47
N LYS A 460 -28.47 11.17 11.33
CA LYS A 460 -29.31 12.06 10.52
C LYS A 460 -29.90 11.31 9.33
N GLU A 461 -31.21 11.46 9.09
CA GLU A 461 -31.86 10.92 7.89
C GLU A 461 -31.29 11.59 6.64
N GLU A 462 -30.83 10.79 5.68
CA GLU A 462 -30.20 11.26 4.45
C GLU A 462 -30.65 10.38 3.28
N THR A 463 -30.87 11.00 2.11
CA THR A 463 -31.24 10.29 0.87
C THR A 463 -30.07 10.14 -0.09
N SER A 464 -28.90 10.67 0.26
CA SER A 464 -27.70 10.62 -0.57
C SER A 464 -26.44 10.64 0.29
N TYR A 465 -25.32 10.24 -0.29
CA TYR A 465 -24.01 10.32 0.36
C TYR A 465 -22.97 10.93 -0.57
N THR A 466 -22.21 11.90 -0.05
CA THR A 466 -21.07 12.50 -0.74
C THR A 466 -19.76 11.89 -0.27
N PHE A 467 -18.99 11.29 -1.18
CA PHE A 467 -17.73 10.63 -0.87
C PHE A 467 -16.62 11.62 -0.49
N LYS A 468 -15.84 11.26 0.53
CA LYS A 468 -14.68 12.01 1.06
C LYS A 468 -13.36 11.59 0.39
N MET A 469 -13.33 10.45 -0.28
CA MET A 469 -12.15 9.86 -0.91
C MET A 469 -12.37 9.48 -2.38
N ASP A 470 -11.26 9.40 -3.11
CA ASP A 470 -11.21 8.73 -4.42
C ASP A 470 -11.02 7.22 -4.23
N TYR A 471 -11.64 6.43 -5.10
CA TYR A 471 -11.60 4.97 -5.07
C TYR A 471 -11.11 4.40 -6.39
N TYR A 472 -10.64 3.15 -6.33
CA TYR A 472 -10.01 2.47 -7.46
C TYR A 472 -10.50 1.03 -7.53
N TRP A 473 -10.50 0.50 -8.75
CA TRP A 473 -10.77 -0.91 -9.04
C TRP A 473 -9.51 -1.61 -9.49
N MET A 474 -9.04 -2.55 -8.68
CA MET A 474 -7.78 -3.26 -8.85
C MET A 474 -8.03 -4.72 -9.25
N MET A 475 -7.44 -5.21 -10.34
CA MET A 475 -7.57 -6.60 -10.81
C MET A 475 -6.22 -7.24 -11.10
N GLY A 476 -6.13 -8.56 -10.94
CA GLY A 476 -4.92 -9.31 -11.29
C GLY A 476 -4.79 -9.46 -12.80
N ASP A 477 -3.55 -9.64 -13.27
CA ASP A 477 -3.30 -9.97 -14.68
C ASP A 477 -3.59 -11.45 -14.96
N ASN A 478 -3.46 -12.34 -13.96
CA ASN A 478 -4.04 -13.69 -14.02
C ASN A 478 -5.52 -13.60 -13.61
N ARG A 479 -6.41 -13.37 -14.58
CA ARG A 479 -7.79 -12.92 -14.33
C ARG A 479 -8.66 -13.95 -13.61
N HIS A 480 -8.40 -15.23 -13.78
CA HIS A 480 -9.18 -16.27 -13.11
C HIS A 480 -8.46 -16.77 -11.84
N GLY A 481 -7.13 -16.64 -11.77
CA GLY A 481 -6.31 -16.98 -10.61
C GLY A 481 -6.02 -15.82 -9.64
N SER A 482 -6.89 -14.80 -9.59
CA SER A 482 -6.65 -13.59 -8.79
C SER A 482 -7.82 -13.26 -7.88
N GLN A 483 -7.56 -13.31 -6.57
CA GLN A 483 -8.37 -12.60 -5.58
C GLN A 483 -8.08 -11.10 -5.75
N ASP A 484 -9.11 -10.35 -6.16
CA ASP A 484 -9.02 -8.92 -6.45
C ASP A 484 -10.33 -8.14 -6.16
N SER A 485 -10.50 -6.94 -6.71
CA SER A 485 -11.64 -6.06 -6.38
C SER A 485 -13.00 -6.66 -6.73
N ARG A 486 -13.06 -7.68 -7.60
CA ARG A 486 -14.28 -8.47 -7.80
C ARG A 486 -14.74 -9.15 -6.52
N PHE A 487 -13.85 -9.44 -5.58
CA PHE A 487 -14.15 -10.13 -4.32
C PHE A 487 -14.27 -9.14 -3.15
N TRP A 488 -13.35 -8.19 -2.99
CA TRP A 488 -13.39 -7.27 -1.83
C TRP A 488 -13.95 -5.88 -2.11
N GLY A 489 -14.26 -5.56 -3.37
CA GLY A 489 -14.77 -4.25 -3.79
C GLY A 489 -13.70 -3.17 -3.91
N PHE A 490 -14.05 -1.94 -3.55
CA PHE A 490 -13.25 -0.76 -3.82
C PHE A 490 -11.95 -0.66 -3.00
N VAL A 491 -10.90 -0.12 -3.62
CA VAL A 491 -9.67 0.28 -2.94
C VAL A 491 -9.66 1.81 -2.73
N PRO A 492 -9.74 2.33 -1.49
CA PRO A 492 -9.70 3.77 -1.23
C PRO A 492 -8.30 4.38 -1.41
N GLU A 493 -8.23 5.70 -1.68
CA GLU A 493 -6.97 6.44 -1.84
C GLU A 493 -6.02 6.33 -0.64
N ASP A 494 -6.55 6.11 0.57
CA ASP A 494 -5.76 5.94 1.79
C ASP A 494 -4.98 4.62 1.83
N ARG A 495 -5.36 3.63 1.01
CA ARG A 495 -4.68 2.33 0.90
C ARG A 495 -3.57 2.29 -0.12
N ILE A 496 -3.52 3.24 -1.05
CA ILE A 496 -2.50 3.24 -2.10
C ILE A 496 -1.11 3.41 -1.47
N VAL A 497 -0.18 2.51 -1.76
CA VAL A 497 1.21 2.58 -1.25
C VAL A 497 2.12 3.19 -2.30
N GLY A 498 2.12 2.66 -3.52
CA GLY A 498 3.02 3.12 -4.59
C GLY A 498 2.82 2.37 -5.89
N LYS A 499 3.57 2.76 -6.92
CA LYS A 499 3.57 2.14 -8.25
C LYS A 499 4.73 1.14 -8.35
N ALA A 500 4.46 -0.07 -8.82
CA ALA A 500 5.53 -1.02 -9.14
C ALA A 500 6.38 -0.44 -10.27
N TRP A 501 7.69 -0.33 -10.04
CA TRP A 501 8.58 0.39 -10.94
C TRP A 501 9.50 -0.56 -11.72
N MET A 502 10.22 -1.44 -11.02
CA MET A 502 11.24 -2.29 -11.63
C MET A 502 11.41 -3.59 -10.85
N ILE A 503 11.64 -4.68 -11.59
CA ILE A 503 12.10 -5.97 -11.05
C ILE A 503 13.61 -5.87 -10.88
N TRP A 504 14.12 -5.86 -9.66
CA TRP A 504 15.58 -5.77 -9.42
C TRP A 504 16.23 -7.14 -9.25
N PHE A 505 15.45 -8.16 -8.87
CA PHE A 505 15.93 -9.54 -8.76
C PHE A 505 14.78 -10.53 -8.98
N SER A 506 15.10 -11.76 -9.37
CA SER A 506 14.11 -12.78 -9.68
C SER A 506 14.71 -14.17 -9.55
N TRP A 507 14.03 -15.07 -8.82
CA TRP A 507 14.59 -16.38 -8.46
C TRP A 507 13.56 -17.50 -8.56
N ASP A 508 13.89 -18.59 -9.25
CA ASP A 508 13.12 -19.83 -9.19
C ASP A 508 14.00 -21.03 -9.53
N GLY A 509 14.48 -21.77 -8.52
CA GLY A 509 15.53 -22.79 -8.68
C GLY A 509 16.89 -22.26 -9.16
N GLY A 510 16.96 -20.96 -9.51
CA GLY A 510 18.11 -20.23 -10.00
C GLY A 510 17.71 -18.80 -10.43
N PRO A 511 18.67 -17.93 -10.75
CA PRO A 511 18.40 -16.55 -11.14
C PRO A 511 17.74 -16.48 -12.52
N ARG A 512 16.59 -15.79 -12.62
CA ARG A 512 15.91 -15.52 -13.91
C ARG A 512 16.51 -14.27 -14.57
N TRP A 513 17.71 -14.39 -15.14
CA TRP A 513 18.49 -13.27 -15.69
C TRP A 513 17.74 -12.33 -16.62
N LYS A 514 16.87 -12.86 -17.50
CA LYS A 514 16.06 -12.06 -18.45
C LYS A 514 15.07 -11.10 -17.76
N ARG A 515 14.86 -11.22 -16.45
CA ARG A 515 13.95 -10.38 -15.65
C ARG A 515 14.66 -9.28 -14.86
N PHE A 516 15.98 -9.30 -14.77
CA PHE A 516 16.72 -8.35 -13.94
C PHE A 516 16.64 -6.95 -14.54
N PHE A 517 16.37 -5.98 -13.68
CA PHE A 517 16.22 -4.56 -14.02
C PHE A 517 15.16 -4.27 -15.09
N ASN A 518 14.20 -5.19 -15.28
CA ASN A 518 13.07 -4.93 -16.17
C ASN A 518 12.08 -3.99 -15.51
N PHE A 519 11.74 -2.91 -16.22
CA PHE A 519 10.67 -2.01 -15.81
C PHE A 519 9.31 -2.70 -15.91
N VAL A 520 8.46 -2.47 -14.92
CA VAL A 520 7.09 -2.98 -14.90
C VAL A 520 6.24 -2.10 -15.82
N LYS A 521 5.52 -2.73 -16.76
CA LYS A 521 4.65 -2.06 -17.75
C LYS A 521 3.17 -2.24 -17.44
#